data_AF-F6DD82-F1
#
_entry.id   AF-F6DD82-F1
#
_cell.length_a   1.000
_cell.length_b   1.000
_cell.length_c   1.000
_cell.angle_alpha   90.00
_cell.angle_beta   90.00
_cell.angle_gamma   90.00
#
_symmetry.space_group_name_H-M   'P 1'
#
loop_
_entity.id
_entity.type
_entity.pdbx_description
1 polymer ?
#
loop_
_entity_poly.entity_id
_entity_poly.type
_entity_poly.pdbx_seq_one_letter_code
_entity_poly.pdbx_strand_id
1 'polypeptide(L)'
;MGEVFRKAEAAIYLFAGLLVVLGAVYVLGEALVQGVGLFLGGGGSKVAVFLLDRVLLALMMAEILYTLVRFAREGQLQVEPFLVIGLIAGVRRILVVTAEGLQKFSFSLQDPGFQAVLAELLLLSLMVLTLAWAYRLVRGV
;
A
#
# COMPACT_ATOMS: atom_id res chain seq x y z
N MET A 1 -7.03 36.55 3.27
CA MET A 1 -6.89 35.31 4.07
C MET A 1 -6.83 34.03 3.23
N GLY A 2 -7.55 33.91 2.11
CA GLY A 2 -7.54 32.68 1.28
C GLY A 2 -6.22 32.34 0.57
N GLU A 3 -5.38 33.31 0.23
CA GLU A 3 -4.10 33.05 -0.45
C GLU A 3 -3.03 32.44 0.47
N VAL A 4 -3.00 32.85 1.74
CA VAL A 4 -2.07 32.30 2.74
C VAL A 4 -2.41 30.84 3.03
N PHE A 5 -3.70 30.54 3.16
CA PHE A 5 -4.17 29.17 3.39
C PHE A 5 -3.83 28.24 2.22
N ARG A 6 -4.04 28.71 0.98
CA ARG A 6 -3.73 27.95 -0.23
C ARG A 6 -2.22 27.69 -0.41
N LYS A 7 -1.38 28.67 -0.06
CA LYS A 7 0.08 28.49 -0.06
C LYS A 7 0.53 27.50 1.02
N ALA A 8 -0.06 27.56 2.21
CA ALA A 8 0.23 26.62 3.29
C ALA A 8 -0.17 25.19 2.92
N GLU A 9 -1.35 25.00 2.33
CA GLU A 9 -1.84 23.71 1.83
C GLU A 9 -0.91 23.13 0.75
N ALA A 10 -0.52 23.93 -0.25
CA ALA A 10 0.43 23.52 -1.27
C ALA A 10 1.80 23.14 -0.68
N ALA A 11 2.29 23.88 0.32
CA ALA A 11 3.54 23.57 1.00
C ALA A 11 3.46 22.24 1.76
N ILE A 12 2.34 21.95 2.43
CA ILE A 12 2.11 20.68 3.14
C ILE A 12 2.08 19.51 2.14
N TYR A 13 1.36 19.62 1.03
CA TYR A 13 1.33 18.55 0.03
C TYR A 13 2.67 18.30 -0.63
N LEU A 14 3.41 19.37 -0.93
CA LEU A 14 4.74 19.24 -1.53
C LEU A 14 5.72 18.60 -0.54
N PHE A 15 5.66 18.99 0.73
CA PHE A 15 6.48 18.39 1.78
C PHE A 15 6.12 16.92 2.03
N ALA A 16 4.83 16.59 2.15
CA ALA A 16 4.36 15.22 2.32
C ALA A 16 4.76 14.34 1.12
N GLY A 17 4.54 14.81 -0.11
CA GLY A 17 4.97 14.11 -1.31
C GLY A 17 6.48 13.88 -1.35
N LEU A 18 7.27 14.89 -0.98
CA LEU A 18 8.73 14.77 -0.89
C LEU A 18 9.15 13.68 0.12
N LEU A 19 8.57 13.67 1.32
CA LEU A 19 8.87 12.66 2.34
C LEU A 19 8.53 11.24 1.86
N VAL A 20 7.38 11.07 1.19
CA VAL A 20 6.96 9.78 0.65
C VAL A 20 7.92 9.30 -0.44
N VAL A 21 8.36 10.19 -1.35
CA VAL A 21 9.35 9.86 -2.38
C VAL A 21 10.68 9.46 -1.77
N LEU A 22 11.19 10.24 -0.81
CA LEU A 22 12.45 9.93 -0.13
C LEU A 22 12.38 8.59 0.62
N GLY A 23 11.26 8.32 1.29
CA GLY A 23 11.01 7.03 1.94
C GLY A 23 11.02 5.87 0.95
N ALA A 24 10.36 6.01 -0.20
CA ALA A 24 10.31 4.97 -1.22
C ALA A 24 11.70 4.69 -1.79
N VAL A 25 12.47 5.75 -2.09
CA VAL A 25 13.86 5.63 -2.56
C VAL A 25 14.73 4.93 -1.52
N TYR A 26 14.60 5.30 -0.24
CA TYR A 26 15.35 4.66 0.85
C TYR A 26 15.03 3.17 0.96
N VAL A 27 13.75 2.80 1.00
CA VAL A 27 13.30 1.41 1.09
C VAL A 27 13.81 0.58 -0.08
N LEU A 28 13.71 1.10 -1.31
CA LEU A 28 14.19 0.40 -2.50
C LEU A 28 15.72 0.27 -2.53
N GLY A 29 16.44 1.32 -2.11
CA GLY A 29 17.90 1.29 -2.02
C GLY A 29 18.38 0.25 -1.00
N GLU A 30 17.76 0.21 0.18
CA GLU A 30 18.05 -0.77 1.22
C GLU A 30 17.75 -2.21 0.75
N ALA A 31 16.64 -2.40 0.05
CA ALA A 31 16.26 -3.68 -0.54
C ALA A 31 17.27 -4.18 -1.56
N LEU A 32 17.82 -3.30 -2.40
CA LEU A 32 18.86 -3.66 -3.36
C LEU A 32 20.14 -4.11 -2.67
N VAL A 33 20.63 -3.33 -1.69
CA VAL A 33 21.88 -3.65 -0.98
C VAL A 33 21.76 -4.99 -0.23
N GLN A 34 20.68 -5.17 0.53
CA GLN A 34 20.47 -6.40 1.30
C GLN A 34 20.11 -7.59 0.41
N GLY A 35 19.33 -7.36 -0.65
CA GLY A 35 18.94 -8.40 -1.62
C GLY A 35 20.15 -9.00 -2.32
N VAL A 36 21.12 -8.18 -2.73
CA VAL A 36 22.39 -8.65 -3.32
C VAL A 36 23.20 -9.46 -2.31
N GLY A 37 23.31 -9.00 -1.07
CA GLY A 37 24.01 -9.74 0.00
C GLY A 37 23.40 -11.13 0.26
N LEU A 38 22.07 -11.20 0.34
CA LEU A 38 21.33 -12.46 0.54
C LEU A 38 21.43 -13.41 -0.66
N PHE A 39 21.45 -12.86 -1.88
CA PHE A 39 21.60 -13.64 -3.11
C PHE A 39 22.97 -14.32 -3.19
N LEU A 40 24.03 -13.58 -2.88
CA LEU A 40 25.40 -14.12 -2.84
C LEU A 40 25.60 -15.15 -1.73
N GLY A 41 24.84 -15.05 -0.63
CA GLY A 41 24.86 -16.00 0.49
C GLY A 41 24.09 -17.32 0.27
N GLY A 42 23.52 -17.56 -0.92
CA GLY A 42 22.84 -18.82 -1.25
C GLY A 42 21.39 -18.95 -0.77
N GLY A 43 20.77 -17.88 -0.27
CA GLY A 43 19.42 -17.87 0.32
C GLY A 43 18.27 -17.61 -0.67
N GLY A 44 18.28 -18.24 -1.86
CA GLY A 44 17.43 -17.85 -3.00
C GLY A 44 15.92 -17.65 -2.72
N SER A 45 15.28 -18.54 -1.95
CA SER A 45 13.85 -18.40 -1.62
C SER A 45 13.56 -17.23 -0.67
N LYS A 46 14.48 -16.94 0.26
CA LYS A 46 14.35 -15.81 1.22
C LYS A 46 14.54 -14.46 0.53
N VAL A 47 15.39 -14.41 -0.51
CA VAL A 47 15.62 -13.20 -1.32
C VAL A 47 14.34 -12.75 -2.01
N ALA A 48 13.62 -13.69 -2.65
CA ALA A 48 12.42 -13.36 -3.42
C ALA A 48 11.36 -12.67 -2.57
N VAL A 49 11.14 -13.15 -1.35
CA VAL A 49 10.09 -12.59 -0.47
C VAL A 49 10.53 -11.36 0.29
N PHE A 50 11.81 -11.28 0.67
CA PHE A 50 12.37 -10.02 1.16
C PHE A 50 12.21 -8.90 0.12
N LEU A 51 12.55 -9.16 -1.14
CA LEU A 51 12.38 -8.19 -2.22
C LEU A 51 10.91 -7.87 -2.45
N LEU A 52 10.03 -8.87 -2.42
CA LEU A 52 8.60 -8.66 -2.56
C LEU A 52 8.05 -7.74 -1.47
N ASP A 53 8.36 -7.98 -0.19
CA ASP A 53 7.97 -7.10 0.93
C ASP A 53 8.42 -5.65 0.70
N ARG A 54 9.71 -5.46 0.37
CA ARG A 54 10.27 -4.13 0.15
C ARG A 54 9.67 -3.41 -1.06
N VAL A 55 9.48 -4.12 -2.17
CA VAL A 55 8.84 -3.57 -3.37
C VAL A 55 7.38 -3.21 -3.07
N LEU A 56 6.64 -4.06 -2.36
CA LEU A 56 5.27 -3.79 -1.98
C LEU A 56 5.16 -2.56 -1.07
N LEU A 57 6.09 -2.42 -0.10
CA LEU A 57 6.19 -1.23 0.73
C LEU A 57 6.45 0.04 -0.09
N ALA A 58 7.40 -0.01 -1.02
CA ALA A 58 7.70 1.10 -1.91
C ALA A 58 6.52 1.44 -2.84
N LEU A 59 5.81 0.43 -3.33
CA LEU A 59 4.59 0.64 -4.11
C LEU A 59 3.52 1.30 -3.25
N MET A 60 3.32 0.90 -1.98
CA MET A 60 2.36 1.53 -1.07
C MET A 60 2.67 3.03 -0.91
N MET A 61 3.95 3.37 -0.75
CA MET A 61 4.39 4.77 -0.74
C MET A 61 4.05 5.48 -2.07
N ALA A 62 4.30 4.84 -3.21
CA ALA A 62 3.95 5.41 -4.52
C ALA A 62 2.42 5.64 -4.69
N GLU A 63 1.58 4.78 -4.12
CA GLU A 63 0.12 4.98 -4.09
C GLU A 63 -0.31 6.16 -3.22
N ILE A 64 0.30 6.31 -2.05
CA ILE A 64 0.06 7.46 -1.18
C ILE A 64 0.45 8.74 -1.91
N LEU A 65 1.60 8.74 -2.60
CA LEU A 65 2.05 9.86 -3.42
C LEU A 65 1.05 10.18 -4.53
N TYR A 66 0.56 9.17 -5.26
CA TYR A 66 -0.46 9.38 -6.30
C TYR A 66 -1.72 10.04 -5.73
N THR A 67 -2.19 9.57 -4.58
CA THR A 67 -3.37 10.12 -3.89
C THR A 67 -3.14 11.55 -3.43
N LEU A 68 -1.98 11.84 -2.84
CA LEU A 68 -1.58 13.19 -2.40
C LEU A 68 -1.50 14.16 -3.58
N VAL A 69 -0.86 13.76 -4.68
CA VAL A 69 -0.73 14.60 -5.88
C VAL A 69 -2.09 14.86 -6.50
N ARG A 70 -2.96 13.84 -6.55
CA ARG A 70 -4.31 13.99 -7.08
C ARG A 70 -5.15 14.93 -6.21
N PHE A 71 -5.08 14.77 -4.89
CA PHE A 71 -5.77 15.65 -3.95
C PHE A 71 -5.28 17.10 -4.08
N ALA A 72 -3.96 17.30 -4.15
CA ALA A 72 -3.36 18.63 -4.32
C ALA A 72 -3.74 19.31 -5.64
N ARG A 73 -4.01 18.54 -6.71
CA ARG A 73 -4.42 19.07 -8.02
C ARG A 73 -5.91 19.40 -8.10
N GLU A 74 -6.76 18.54 -7.55
CA GLU A 74 -8.21 18.64 -7.71
C GLU A 74 -8.88 19.46 -6.59
N GLY A 75 -8.22 19.64 -5.43
CA GLY A 75 -8.69 20.47 -4.31
C GLY A 75 -9.95 19.97 -3.61
N GLN A 76 -10.54 18.87 -4.09
CA GLN A 76 -11.71 18.19 -3.52
C GLN A 76 -11.54 16.69 -3.67
N LEU A 77 -11.93 15.94 -2.63
CA LEU A 77 -12.08 14.48 -2.71
C LEU A 77 -13.31 14.18 -3.58
N GLN A 78 -13.08 13.96 -4.87
CA GLN A 78 -14.10 13.36 -5.71
C GLN A 78 -14.34 11.92 -5.24
N VAL A 79 -15.60 11.60 -4.96
CA VAL A 79 -16.00 10.33 -4.32
C VAL A 79 -15.60 9.13 -5.18
N GLU A 80 -15.80 9.19 -6.50
CA GLU A 80 -15.42 8.11 -7.42
C GLU A 80 -13.90 7.83 -7.42
N PRO A 81 -13.02 8.81 -7.67
CA PRO A 81 -11.58 8.66 -7.53
C PRO A 81 -11.12 8.09 -6.19
N PHE A 82 -11.70 8.58 -5.09
CA PHE A 82 -11.35 8.14 -3.75
C PHE A 82 -11.70 6.66 -3.54
N LEU A 83 -12.90 6.24 -3.95
CA LEU A 83 -13.34 4.86 -3.86
C LEU A 83 -12.47 3.93 -4.72
N VAL A 84 -12.09 4.36 -5.93
CA VAL A 84 -11.19 3.59 -6.81
C VAL A 84 -9.82 3.42 -6.17
N ILE A 85 -9.25 4.49 -5.60
CA ILE A 85 -7.97 4.42 -4.90
C ILE A 85 -8.06 3.47 -3.68
N GLY A 86 -9.12 3.58 -2.88
CA GLY A 86 -9.36 2.69 -1.74
C GLY A 86 -9.49 1.23 -2.15
N LEU A 87 -10.14 0.96 -3.29
CA LEU A 87 -10.27 -0.38 -3.86
C LEU A 87 -8.90 -0.96 -4.25
N ILE A 88 -8.09 -0.19 -4.98
CA ILE A 88 -6.76 -0.62 -5.43
C ILE A 88 -5.85 -0.88 -4.22
N ALA A 89 -5.84 0.01 -3.22
CA ALA A 89 -5.06 -0.15 -2.00
C ALA A 89 -5.48 -1.39 -1.19
N GLY A 90 -6.79 -1.65 -1.08
CA GLY A 90 -7.33 -2.84 -0.43
C GLY A 90 -6.92 -4.14 -1.12
N VAL A 91 -7.06 -4.22 -2.45
CA VAL A 91 -6.65 -5.39 -3.24
C VAL A 91 -5.15 -5.62 -3.14
N ARG A 92 -4.34 -4.56 -3.15
CA ARG A 92 -2.89 -4.68 -2.95
C ARG A 92 -2.55 -5.33 -1.62
N ARG A 93 -3.15 -4.88 -0.51
CA ARG A 93 -2.89 -5.44 0.83
C ARG A 93 -3.23 -6.92 0.90
N ILE A 94 -4.30 -7.37 0.24
CA ILE A 94 -4.67 -8.79 0.15
C ILE A 94 -3.54 -9.59 -0.49
N LEU A 95 -2.96 -9.12 -1.61
CA LEU A 95 -1.84 -9.81 -2.29
C LEU A 95 -0.60 -9.92 -1.40
N VAL A 96 -0.25 -8.83 -0.69
CA VAL A 96 0.90 -8.78 0.23
C VAL A 96 0.75 -9.77 1.37
N VAL A 97 -0.38 -9.67 2.09
CA VAL A 97 -0.68 -10.48 3.27
C VAL A 97 -0.73 -11.97 2.89
N THR A 98 -1.28 -12.28 1.72
CA THR A 98 -1.29 -13.66 1.20
C THR A 98 0.14 -14.17 0.96
N ALA A 99 0.99 -13.40 0.26
CA ALA A 99 2.35 -13.81 -0.03
C ALA A 99 3.21 -13.99 1.23
N GLU A 100 3.10 -13.07 2.19
CA GLU A 100 3.80 -13.17 3.47
C GLU A 100 3.28 -14.32 4.34
N GLY A 101 1.96 -14.52 4.36
CA GLY A 101 1.31 -15.58 5.14
C GLY A 101 1.75 -16.98 4.70
N LEU A 102 1.85 -17.21 3.40
CA LEU A 102 2.32 -18.47 2.80
C LEU A 102 3.78 -18.81 3.15
N GLN A 103 4.57 -17.82 3.55
CA GLN A 103 5.99 -17.98 3.88
C GLN A 103 6.25 -18.13 5.37
N LYS A 104 5.48 -17.40 6.20
CA LYS A 104 5.72 -17.29 7.64
C LYS A 104 5.04 -18.40 8.44
N PHE A 105 3.93 -18.93 7.95
CA PHE A 105 3.10 -19.88 8.71
C PHE A 105 2.93 -21.19 7.96
N SER A 106 2.93 -22.29 8.72
CA SER A 106 2.58 -23.60 8.19
C SER A 106 1.08 -23.64 7.88
N PHE A 107 0.66 -24.41 6.86
CA PHE A 107 -0.76 -24.65 6.55
C PHE A 107 -1.43 -25.56 7.60
N SER A 108 -1.49 -25.08 8.84
CA SER A 108 -2.11 -25.75 9.97
C SER A 108 -3.08 -24.78 10.62
N LEU A 109 -4.37 -25.13 10.62
CA LEU A 109 -5.44 -24.33 11.25
C LEU A 109 -5.29 -24.17 12.78
N GLN A 110 -4.35 -24.89 13.39
CA GLN A 110 -4.00 -24.76 14.81
C GLN A 110 -2.92 -23.72 15.10
N ASP A 111 -2.27 -23.16 14.07
CA ASP A 111 -1.30 -22.08 14.24
C ASP A 111 -2.05 -20.74 14.48
N PRO A 112 -1.88 -20.09 15.64
CA PRO A 112 -2.53 -18.81 15.94
C PRO A 112 -2.18 -17.71 14.94
N GLY A 113 -0.97 -17.74 14.36
CA GLY A 113 -0.52 -16.79 13.35
C GLY A 113 -1.21 -16.99 12.01
N PHE A 114 -1.44 -18.24 11.60
CA PHE A 114 -2.22 -18.54 10.39
C PHE A 114 -3.68 -18.08 10.53
N GLN A 115 -4.28 -18.27 11.71
CA GLN A 115 -5.64 -17.77 11.98
C GLN A 115 -5.72 -16.24 11.92
N ALA A 116 -4.71 -15.53 12.43
CA ALA A 116 -4.64 -14.07 12.35
C ALA A 116 -4.56 -13.57 10.90
N VAL A 117 -3.72 -14.21 10.07
CA VAL A 117 -3.62 -13.89 8.64
C VAL A 117 -4.94 -14.17 7.92
N LEU A 118 -5.59 -15.30 8.19
CA LEU A 118 -6.91 -15.61 7.62
C LEU A 118 -7.97 -14.57 8.03
N ALA A 119 -7.98 -14.15 9.29
CA ALA A 119 -8.89 -13.12 9.78
C ALA A 119 -8.62 -11.75 9.13
N GLU A 120 -7.35 -11.37 8.97
CA GLU A 120 -6.96 -10.15 8.24
C GLU A 120 -7.43 -10.21 6.79
N LEU A 121 -7.20 -11.34 6.09
CA LEU A 121 -7.66 -11.52 4.71
C LEU A 121 -9.19 -11.45 4.57
N LEU A 122 -9.92 -12.00 5.54
CA LEU A 122 -11.38 -11.93 5.58
C LEU A 122 -11.86 -10.48 5.75
N LEU A 123 -11.29 -9.75 6.71
CA LEU A 123 -11.62 -8.35 6.95
C LEU A 123 -11.31 -7.47 5.73
N LEU A 124 -10.14 -7.67 5.11
CA LEU A 124 -9.74 -6.95 3.91
C LEU A 124 -10.69 -7.25 2.73
N SER A 125 -11.06 -8.52 2.54
CA SER A 125 -12.02 -8.92 1.50
C SER A 125 -13.38 -8.26 1.72
N LEU A 126 -13.86 -8.24 2.96
CA LEU A 126 -15.13 -7.61 3.31
C LEU A 126 -15.08 -6.09 3.08
N MET A 127 -13.98 -5.43 3.47
CA MET A 127 -13.75 -4.01 3.20
C MET A 127 -13.77 -3.70 1.70
N VAL A 128 -13.09 -4.50 0.88
CA VAL A 128 -13.07 -4.34 -0.59
C VAL A 128 -14.47 -4.51 -1.18
N LEU A 129 -15.25 -5.50 -0.71
CA LEU A 129 -16.63 -5.70 -1.15
C LEU A 129 -17.52 -4.51 -0.77
N THR A 130 -17.37 -3.95 0.44
CA THR A 130 -18.09 -2.76 0.87
C THR A 130 -17.75 -1.53 0.01
N LEU A 131 -16.46 -1.31 -0.29
CA LEU A 131 -16.02 -0.22 -1.16
C LEU A 131 -16.51 -0.40 -2.61
N ALA A 132 -16.50 -1.63 -3.13
CA ALA A 132 -17.04 -1.95 -4.44
C ALA A 132 -18.56 -1.69 -4.50
N TRP A 133 -19.28 -2.04 -3.43
CA TRP A 133 -20.71 -1.75 -3.32
C TRP A 133 -20.98 -0.25 -3.30
N ALA A 134 -20.24 0.51 -2.49
CA ALA A 134 -20.34 1.96 -2.44
C ALA A 134 -20.05 2.59 -3.82
N TYR A 135 -19.04 2.10 -4.53
CA TYR A 135 -18.72 2.56 -5.88
C TYR A 135 -19.87 2.30 -6.87
N ARG A 136 -20.51 1.13 -6.79
CA ARG A 136 -21.68 0.80 -7.62
C ARG A 136 -22.86 1.74 -7.35
N LEU A 137 -23.09 2.11 -6.09
CA LEU A 137 -24.15 3.05 -5.72
C LEU A 137 -23.88 4.46 -6.26
N VAL A 138 -22.65 4.95 -6.14
CA VAL A 138 -22.26 6.29 -6.61
C VAL A 138 -22.32 6.40 -8.14
N ARG A 139 -21.94 5.33 -8.85
CA ARG A 139 -21.98 5.30 -10.33
C ARG A 139 -23.37 4.99 -10.89
N GLY A 140 -24.26 4.42 -10.07
CA GLY A 140 -25.63 4.05 -10.45
C GLY A 140 -26.65 5.18 -10.32
N VAL A 141 -26.23 6.36 -9.86
CA VAL A 141 -26.99 7.63 -9.78
C VAL A 141 -26.54 8.55 -10.89
#